data_AF-A0A4S4LJE0-F1
#
_entry.id   AF-A0A4S4LJE0-F1
#
_cell.length_a   1.000
_cell.length_b   1.000
_cell.length_c   1.000
_cell.angle_alpha   90.00
_cell.angle_beta   90.00
_cell.angle_gamma   90.00
#
_symmetry.space_group_name_H-M   'P 1'
#
loop_
_entity.id
_entity.type
_entity.pdbx_description
1 polymer ?
#
loop_
_entity_poly.entity_id
_entity_poly.type
_entity_poly.pdbx_seq_one_letter_code
_entity_poly.pdbx_strand_id
1 'polypeptide(L)'
;MRSKEDVPDYRYMPDPNLPPLIIEDKYVESIRDSMPELPEASRSRLLEKGLTPRDVDFLLSIDAGREVGFDGQLGQGFASFYEDVGNGHDPKIAFNWITHDLYSLLVARKETFKDNPVSVAQMRELIDLVESKMMTSTSGKNLLKHIVETRTNDSPAALARELSLLALDSDDDVVENFINELCLKAIEALPEEAEVVRKGNTNVLNKLLGLVMNLSRGRADAKAVHARLKNMLITGNVEK
;
A
#
# COMPACT_ATOMS: atom_id res chain seq x y z
N MET A 1 11.50 -50.85 16.39
CA MET A 1 10.17 -50.21 16.37
C MET A 1 9.14 -51.22 16.84
N ARG A 2 8.24 -50.84 17.75
CA ARG A 2 7.15 -51.70 18.26
C ARG A 2 6.06 -51.82 17.18
N SER A 3 5.61 -53.04 16.84
CA SER A 3 4.47 -53.21 15.93
C SER A 3 3.18 -52.78 16.63
N LYS A 4 2.33 -52.05 15.90
CA LYS A 4 1.01 -51.58 16.34
C LYS A 4 -0.04 -52.67 16.07
N GLU A 5 0.06 -53.82 16.73
CA GLU A 5 -0.89 -54.92 16.49
C GLU A 5 -1.95 -55.11 17.60
N ASP A 6 -1.78 -54.50 18.77
CA ASP A 6 -2.81 -54.44 19.80
C ASP A 6 -3.09 -53.00 20.23
N VAL A 7 -4.36 -52.59 20.14
CA VAL A 7 -4.83 -51.33 20.74
C VAL A 7 -4.72 -51.48 22.26
N PRO A 8 -3.92 -50.65 22.96
CA PRO A 8 -3.80 -50.76 24.41
C PRO A 8 -5.15 -50.48 25.06
N ASP A 9 -5.60 -51.39 25.93
CA ASP A 9 -6.74 -51.10 26.80
C ASP A 9 -6.31 -50.13 27.90
N TYR A 10 -6.67 -48.86 27.72
CA TYR A 10 -6.36 -47.76 28.64
C TYR A 10 -7.24 -47.74 29.89
N ARG A 11 -8.23 -48.65 30.02
CA ARG A 11 -9.10 -48.79 31.21
C ARG A 11 -9.59 -47.43 31.76
N TYR A 12 -10.20 -46.63 30.89
CA TYR A 12 -10.73 -45.31 31.26
C TYR A 12 -11.72 -45.43 32.43
N MET A 13 -11.47 -44.66 33.49
CA MET A 13 -12.40 -44.46 34.60
C MET A 13 -12.53 -42.96 34.90
N PRO A 14 -13.69 -42.48 35.36
CA PRO A 14 -13.82 -41.09 35.84
C PRO A 14 -12.83 -40.84 36.98
N ASP A 15 -12.12 -39.70 36.93
CA ASP A 15 -11.20 -39.32 38.00
C ASP A 15 -12.01 -38.93 39.25
N PRO A 16 -11.90 -39.68 40.37
CA PRO A 16 -12.66 -39.38 41.58
C PRO A 16 -12.19 -38.08 42.27
N ASN A 17 -11.01 -37.56 41.92
CA ASN A 17 -10.47 -36.33 42.50
C ASN A 17 -10.96 -35.07 41.77
N LEU A 18 -11.51 -35.21 40.56
CA LEU A 18 -12.01 -34.09 39.76
C LEU A 18 -13.54 -34.07 39.81
N PRO A 19 -14.15 -33.05 40.43
CA PRO A 19 -15.60 -32.90 40.37
C PRO A 19 -16.06 -32.64 38.92
N PRO A 20 -17.31 -32.97 38.57
CA PRO A 20 -17.86 -32.66 37.26
C PRO A 20 -17.77 -31.16 36.95
N LEU A 21 -17.24 -30.82 35.78
CA LEU A 21 -17.23 -29.44 35.29
C LEU A 21 -18.62 -29.09 34.77
N ILE A 22 -19.32 -28.19 35.47
CA ILE A 22 -20.61 -27.66 35.04
C ILE A 22 -20.34 -26.36 34.28
N ILE A 23 -20.70 -26.33 33.00
CA ILE A 23 -20.58 -25.14 32.15
C ILE A 23 -21.98 -24.54 32.02
N GLU A 24 -22.18 -23.35 32.58
CA GLU A 24 -23.47 -22.64 32.49
C GLU A 24 -23.70 -22.11 31.07
N ASP A 25 -24.97 -22.09 30.63
CA ASP A 25 -25.34 -21.57 29.32
C ASP A 25 -24.89 -20.11 29.14
N LYS A 26 -24.94 -19.29 30.19
CA LYS A 26 -24.45 -17.90 30.18
C LYS A 26 -22.96 -17.80 29.85
N TYR A 27 -22.16 -18.75 30.33
CA TYR A 27 -20.73 -18.78 30.03
C TYR A 27 -20.51 -19.13 28.55
N VAL A 28 -21.26 -20.11 28.04
CA VAL A 28 -21.23 -20.48 26.61
C VAL A 28 -21.64 -19.29 25.72
N GLU A 29 -22.71 -18.58 26.08
CA GLU A 29 -23.18 -17.39 25.38
C GLU A 29 -22.10 -16.30 25.39
N SER A 30 -21.49 -16.02 26.55
CA SER A 30 -20.43 -15.01 26.64
C SER A 30 -19.22 -15.32 25.74
N ILE A 31 -18.83 -16.60 25.64
CA ILE A 31 -17.74 -17.01 24.74
C ILE A 31 -18.18 -16.85 23.29
N ARG A 32 -19.39 -17.31 22.95
CA ARG A 32 -19.94 -17.21 21.59
C ARG A 32 -19.97 -15.76 21.12
N ASP A 33 -20.37 -14.83 21.99
CA ASP A 33 -20.46 -13.41 21.67
C ASP A 33 -19.07 -12.74 21.57
N SER A 34 -18.08 -13.26 22.30
CA SER A 34 -16.69 -12.79 22.24
C SER A 34 -15.87 -13.41 21.10
N MET A 35 -16.40 -14.45 20.45
CA MET A 35 -15.67 -15.21 19.44
C MET A 35 -15.47 -14.34 18.19
N PRO A 36 -14.24 -14.22 17.68
CA PRO A 36 -14.01 -13.49 16.45
C PRO A 36 -14.68 -14.20 15.28
N GLU A 37 -14.86 -13.46 14.19
CA GLU A 37 -15.37 -14.03 12.96
C GLU A 37 -14.49 -15.20 12.46
N LEU A 38 -15.14 -16.24 11.95
CA LEU A 38 -14.46 -17.38 11.37
C LEU A 38 -13.73 -17.00 10.07
N PRO A 39 -12.56 -17.59 9.76
CA PRO A 39 -11.80 -17.25 8.56
C PRO A 39 -12.57 -17.36 7.24
N GLU A 40 -13.52 -18.31 7.15
CA GLU A 40 -14.36 -18.49 5.96
C GLU A 40 -15.36 -17.35 5.77
N ALA A 41 -15.92 -16.84 6.87
CA ALA A 41 -16.81 -15.69 6.85
C ALA A 41 -16.04 -14.41 6.50
N SER A 42 -14.85 -14.19 7.09
CA SER A 42 -13.98 -13.05 6.73
C SER A 42 -13.57 -13.09 5.26
N ARG A 43 -13.22 -14.27 4.73
CA ARG A 43 -12.91 -14.48 3.31
C ARG A 43 -14.09 -14.09 2.42
N SER A 44 -15.29 -14.58 2.75
CA SER A 44 -16.49 -14.30 1.96
C SER A 44 -16.81 -12.79 1.94
N ARG A 45 -16.73 -12.13 3.10
CA ARG A 45 -16.91 -10.67 3.21
C ARG A 45 -15.91 -9.88 2.36
N LEU A 46 -14.62 -10.26 2.39
CA LEU A 46 -13.58 -9.58 1.62
C LEU A 46 -13.74 -9.79 0.11
N LEU A 47 -14.21 -10.96 -0.32
CA LEU A 47 -14.55 -11.23 -1.72
C LEU A 47 -15.74 -10.39 -2.20
N GLU A 48 -16.78 -10.25 -1.37
CA GLU A 48 -17.95 -9.41 -1.67
C GLU A 48 -17.58 -7.93 -1.82
N LYS A 49 -16.53 -7.46 -1.15
CA LYS A 49 -15.96 -6.11 -1.34
C LYS A 49 -15.26 -5.94 -2.71
N GLY A 50 -15.13 -6.97 -3.53
CA GLY A 50 -14.55 -6.86 -4.88
C GLY A 50 -13.04 -7.13 -4.96
N LEU A 51 -12.45 -7.68 -3.89
CA LEU A 51 -11.08 -8.20 -3.93
C LEU A 51 -11.01 -9.52 -4.70
N THR A 52 -9.85 -9.80 -5.32
CA THR A 52 -9.65 -11.09 -5.96
C THR A 52 -9.35 -12.18 -4.91
N PRO A 53 -9.59 -13.47 -5.20
CA PRO A 53 -9.25 -14.57 -4.28
C PRO A 53 -7.81 -14.53 -3.80
N ARG A 54 -6.87 -14.15 -4.69
CA ARG A 54 -5.46 -13.99 -4.37
C ARG A 54 -5.20 -12.86 -3.37
N ASP A 55 -5.89 -11.74 -3.52
CA ASP A 55 -5.74 -10.59 -2.63
C ASP A 55 -6.24 -10.95 -1.22
N VAL A 56 -7.38 -11.64 -1.15
CA VAL A 56 -7.96 -12.12 0.12
C VAL A 56 -7.07 -13.15 0.80
N ASP A 57 -6.55 -14.13 0.04
CA ASP A 57 -5.57 -15.09 0.55
C ASP A 57 -4.35 -14.39 1.14
N PHE A 58 -3.85 -13.35 0.46
CA PHE A 58 -2.70 -12.60 0.93
C PHE A 58 -2.99 -11.86 2.24
N LEU A 59 -4.10 -11.11 2.34
CA LEU A 59 -4.51 -10.41 3.57
C LEU A 59 -4.59 -11.37 4.76
N LEU A 60 -5.29 -12.50 4.57
CA LEU A 60 -5.49 -13.49 5.62
C LEU A 60 -4.21 -14.26 5.96
N SER A 61 -3.29 -14.43 5.00
CA SER A 61 -2.02 -15.13 5.24
C SER A 61 -1.04 -14.36 6.12
N ILE A 62 -1.05 -13.03 6.03
CA ILE A 62 -0.21 -12.17 6.88
C ILE A 62 -0.71 -12.25 8.32
N ASP A 63 -2.03 -12.18 8.50
CA ASP A 63 -2.66 -12.34 9.81
C ASP A 63 -2.56 -13.77 10.36
N ALA A 64 -2.45 -14.81 9.53
CA ALA A 64 -2.28 -16.19 9.98
C ALA A 64 -0.92 -16.48 10.66
N GLY A 65 0.00 -15.51 10.71
CA GLY A 65 1.32 -15.61 11.35
C GLY A 65 1.38 -15.12 12.79
N ARG A 66 2.59 -14.77 13.28
CA ARG A 66 2.90 -14.26 14.65
C ARG A 66 2.17 -12.96 15.03
N GLU A 67 1.27 -12.45 14.20
CA GLU A 67 0.73 -11.09 14.27
C GLU A 67 -0.62 -10.98 14.99
N VAL A 68 -1.40 -12.06 15.09
CA VAL A 68 -2.54 -12.11 16.01
C VAL A 68 -2.03 -12.24 17.45
N GLY A 69 -2.60 -11.47 18.37
CA GLY A 69 -2.51 -11.80 19.79
C GLY A 69 -3.15 -13.17 20.06
N PHE A 70 -3.15 -13.57 21.34
CA PHE A 70 -3.87 -14.74 21.86
C PHE A 70 -5.20 -14.97 21.13
N ASP A 71 -5.57 -16.24 20.88
CA ASP A 71 -6.82 -16.57 20.18
C ASP A 71 -7.98 -15.75 20.78
N GLY A 72 -8.70 -15.03 19.93
CA GLY A 72 -9.81 -14.18 20.35
C GLY A 72 -9.55 -12.68 20.54
N GLN A 73 -8.30 -12.18 20.48
CA GLN A 73 -8.10 -10.74 20.38
C GLN A 73 -8.25 -10.28 18.93
N LEU A 74 -9.25 -9.42 18.66
CA LEU A 74 -9.30 -8.53 17.50
C LEU A 74 -8.08 -7.60 17.57
N GLY A 75 -6.92 -8.12 17.20
CA GLY A 75 -5.69 -7.35 17.11
C GLY A 75 -5.80 -6.35 15.97
N GLN A 76 -4.99 -5.29 16.05
CA GLN A 76 -4.66 -4.36 14.96
C GLN A 76 -3.86 -5.09 13.86
N GLY A 77 -4.39 -6.21 13.38
CA GLY A 77 -3.80 -7.04 12.34
C GLY A 77 -3.93 -6.37 10.98
N PHE A 78 -3.24 -6.94 10.01
CA PHE A 78 -3.16 -6.44 8.65
C PHE A 78 -4.53 -6.34 7.97
N ALA A 79 -5.39 -7.34 8.12
CA ALA A 79 -6.73 -7.32 7.54
C ALA A 79 -7.63 -6.29 8.23
N SER A 80 -7.55 -6.13 9.55
CA SER A 80 -8.32 -5.10 10.27
C SER A 80 -7.92 -3.69 9.84
N PHE A 81 -6.61 -3.43 9.70
CA PHE A 81 -6.11 -2.17 9.19
C PHE A 81 -6.56 -1.91 7.75
N TYR A 82 -6.55 -2.95 6.90
CA TYR A 82 -7.11 -2.85 5.56
C TYR A 82 -8.59 -2.48 5.56
N GLU A 83 -9.40 -3.10 6.42
CA GLU A 83 -10.83 -2.82 6.50
C GLU A 83 -11.09 -1.38 6.99
N ASP A 84 -10.37 -0.94 8.02
CA ASP A 84 -10.49 0.40 8.56
C ASP A 84 -10.07 1.49 7.57
N VAL A 85 -9.01 1.25 6.80
CA VAL A 85 -8.56 2.15 5.73
C VAL A 85 -9.49 2.07 4.52
N GLY A 86 -9.93 0.88 4.11
CA GLY A 86 -10.75 0.67 2.91
C GLY A 86 -12.19 1.18 3.03
N ASN A 87 -12.69 1.46 4.24
CA ASN A 87 -14.03 2.00 4.44
C ASN A 87 -14.16 3.42 3.85
N GLY A 88 -14.72 3.51 2.63
CA GLY A 88 -14.96 4.77 1.92
C GLY A 88 -14.09 4.99 0.68
N HIS A 89 -13.18 4.06 0.38
CA HIS A 89 -12.32 4.10 -0.81
C HIS A 89 -12.57 2.90 -1.71
N ASP A 90 -12.04 2.95 -2.94
CA ASP A 90 -12.01 1.76 -3.79
C ASP A 90 -11.21 0.63 -3.10
N PRO A 91 -11.81 -0.57 -2.91
CA PRO A 91 -11.19 -1.67 -2.19
C PRO A 91 -9.85 -2.12 -2.79
N LYS A 92 -9.67 -1.98 -4.11
CA LYS A 92 -8.44 -2.35 -4.80
C LYS A 92 -7.37 -1.28 -4.66
N ILE A 93 -7.73 0.00 -4.69
CA ILE A 93 -6.81 1.11 -4.43
C ILE A 93 -6.26 1.00 -3.01
N ALA A 94 -7.13 0.85 -2.00
CA ALA A 94 -6.71 0.67 -0.61
C ALA A 94 -5.81 -0.57 -0.45
N PHE A 95 -6.18 -1.70 -1.08
CA PHE A 95 -5.38 -2.92 -1.03
C PHE A 95 -3.99 -2.70 -1.60
N ASN A 96 -3.87 -2.08 -2.77
CA ASN A 96 -2.58 -1.86 -3.41
C ASN A 96 -1.67 -0.98 -2.55
N TRP A 97 -2.20 0.11 -2.00
CA TRP A 97 -1.43 1.00 -1.13
C TRP A 97 -0.96 0.33 0.16
N ILE A 98 -1.80 -0.51 0.77
CA ILE A 98 -1.45 -1.19 2.03
C ILE A 98 -0.49 -2.36 1.76
N THR A 99 -0.70 -3.14 0.70
CA THR A 99 0.09 -4.36 0.43
C THR A 99 1.37 -4.10 -0.37
N HIS A 100 1.30 -3.30 -1.43
CA HIS A 100 2.45 -3.07 -2.32
C HIS A 100 3.29 -1.88 -1.90
N ASP A 101 2.72 -0.88 -1.23
CA ASP A 101 3.47 0.30 -0.81
C ASP A 101 3.84 0.21 0.68
N LEU A 102 2.89 0.12 1.60
CA LEU A 102 3.18 0.07 3.04
C LEU A 102 3.88 -1.23 3.48
N TYR A 103 3.26 -2.39 3.23
CA TYR A 103 3.81 -3.68 3.67
C TYR A 103 5.16 -3.98 3.01
N SER A 104 5.32 -3.66 1.73
CA SER A 104 6.60 -3.84 1.04
C SER A 104 7.70 -2.93 1.61
N LEU A 105 7.37 -1.71 2.07
CA LEU A 105 8.33 -0.85 2.79
C LEU A 105 8.76 -1.46 4.12
N LEU A 106 7.82 -2.00 4.91
CA LEU A 106 8.13 -2.67 6.18
C LEU A 106 9.03 -3.91 5.96
N VAL A 107 8.68 -4.75 4.98
CA VAL A 107 9.48 -5.93 4.60
C VAL A 107 10.88 -5.53 4.17
N ALA A 108 11.04 -4.47 3.38
CA ALA A 108 12.35 -3.96 2.97
C ALA A 108 13.21 -3.50 4.16
N ARG A 109 12.57 -3.04 5.24
CA ARG A 109 13.21 -2.67 6.50
C ARG A 109 13.39 -3.83 7.49
N LYS A 110 12.92 -5.03 7.12
CA LYS A 110 12.87 -6.21 8.00
C LYS A 110 12.01 -5.99 9.26
N GLU A 111 11.01 -5.11 9.15
CA GLU A 111 10.01 -4.83 10.17
C GLU A 111 8.76 -5.71 9.93
N THR A 112 8.00 -5.98 10.99
CA THR A 112 6.70 -6.69 10.89
C THR A 112 5.55 -5.69 10.85
N PHE A 113 4.34 -6.13 10.52
CA PHE A 113 3.20 -5.20 10.52
C PHE A 113 2.87 -4.67 11.92
N LYS A 114 3.25 -5.40 12.97
CA LYS A 114 3.20 -4.94 14.36
C LYS A 114 4.01 -3.68 14.63
N ASP A 115 5.04 -3.43 13.84
CA ASP A 115 5.92 -2.26 13.97
C ASP A 115 5.48 -1.10 13.09
N ASN A 116 4.32 -1.21 12.42
CA ASN A 116 3.79 -0.20 11.52
C ASN A 116 3.60 1.16 12.24
N PRO A 117 4.30 2.23 11.81
CA PRO A 117 4.14 3.56 12.40
C PRO A 117 2.97 4.35 11.80
N VAL A 118 2.36 3.88 10.70
CA VAL A 118 1.33 4.61 9.97
C VAL A 118 -0.05 4.31 10.56
N SER A 119 -0.71 5.33 11.09
CA SER A 119 -2.09 5.20 11.58
C SER A 119 -3.11 5.07 10.43
N VAL A 120 -4.27 4.50 10.75
CA VAL A 120 -5.41 4.41 9.80
C VAL A 120 -5.77 5.80 9.25
N ALA A 121 -5.80 6.83 10.11
CA ALA A 121 -6.14 8.19 9.70
C ALA A 121 -5.14 8.75 8.68
N GLN A 122 -3.84 8.59 8.93
CA GLN A 122 -2.79 9.04 8.00
C GLN A 122 -2.87 8.27 6.67
N MET A 123 -3.14 6.96 6.72
CA MET A 123 -3.24 6.17 5.49
C MET A 123 -4.43 6.60 4.64
N ARG A 124 -5.60 6.84 5.25
CA ARG A 124 -6.81 7.31 4.56
C ARG A 124 -6.59 8.68 3.94
N GLU A 125 -6.05 9.63 4.71
CA GLU A 125 -5.76 10.99 4.22
C GLU A 125 -4.75 10.97 3.05
N LEU A 126 -3.75 10.08 3.10
CA LEU A 126 -2.82 9.90 1.97
C LEU A 126 -3.54 9.42 0.70
N ILE A 127 -4.44 8.43 0.84
CA ILE A 127 -5.23 7.91 -0.29
C ILE A 127 -6.15 9.01 -0.83
N ASP A 128 -6.84 9.76 0.04
CA ASP A 128 -7.70 10.90 -0.32
C ASP A 128 -6.94 11.95 -1.15
N LEU A 129 -5.73 12.31 -0.73
CA LEU A 129 -4.90 13.29 -1.46
C LEU A 129 -4.52 12.81 -2.87
N VAL A 130 -4.33 11.50 -3.04
CA VAL A 130 -4.01 10.91 -4.35
C VAL A 130 -5.26 10.77 -5.22
N GLU A 131 -6.38 10.33 -4.66
CA GLU A 131 -7.65 10.17 -5.39
C GLU A 131 -8.23 11.53 -5.83
N SER A 132 -8.08 12.56 -4.99
CA SER A 132 -8.44 13.95 -5.32
C SER A 132 -7.51 14.62 -6.32
N LYS A 133 -6.46 13.93 -6.80
CA LYS A 133 -5.42 14.45 -7.70
C LYS A 133 -4.60 15.61 -7.15
N MET A 134 -4.75 15.96 -5.87
CA MET A 134 -3.88 16.93 -5.19
C MET A 134 -2.43 16.40 -5.03
N MET A 135 -2.22 15.10 -5.21
CA MET A 135 -0.92 14.46 -5.16
C MET A 135 -0.80 13.36 -6.21
N THR A 136 0.36 13.25 -6.86
CA THR A 136 0.63 12.13 -7.76
C THR A 136 0.88 10.86 -6.95
N SER A 137 0.65 9.68 -7.55
CA SER A 137 0.97 8.40 -6.89
C SER A 137 2.46 8.30 -6.52
N THR A 138 3.36 8.86 -7.36
CA THR A 138 4.80 8.88 -7.07
C THR A 138 5.14 9.74 -5.85
N SER A 139 4.57 10.95 -5.77
CA SER A 139 4.72 11.82 -4.59
C SER A 139 4.14 11.17 -3.33
N GLY A 140 2.98 10.50 -3.43
CA GLY A 140 2.36 9.79 -2.31
C GLY A 140 3.22 8.65 -1.78
N LYS A 141 3.88 7.89 -2.66
CA LYS A 141 4.83 6.83 -2.25
C LYS A 141 6.05 7.41 -1.54
N ASN A 142 6.57 8.54 -2.02
CA ASN A 142 7.67 9.24 -1.37
C ASN A 142 7.27 9.77 0.02
N LEU A 143 6.05 10.30 0.14
CA LEU A 143 5.50 10.77 1.41
C LEU A 143 5.30 9.62 2.40
N LEU A 144 4.72 8.50 1.96
CA LEU A 144 4.56 7.30 2.77
C LEU A 144 5.90 6.79 3.30
N LYS A 145 6.92 6.72 2.42
CA LYS A 145 8.27 6.37 2.80
C LYS A 145 8.83 7.31 3.87
N HIS A 146 8.62 8.62 3.72
CA HIS A 146 9.05 9.61 4.71
C HIS A 146 8.35 9.42 6.08
N ILE A 147 7.04 9.17 6.08
CA ILE A 147 6.28 8.89 7.32
C ILE A 147 6.83 7.65 8.02
N VAL A 148 7.08 6.58 7.26
CA VAL A 148 7.63 5.32 7.80
C VAL A 148 9.06 5.51 8.33
N GLU A 149 9.89 6.32 7.66
CA GLU A 149 11.27 6.60 8.06
C GLU A 149 11.35 7.46 9.32
N THR A 150 10.57 8.54 9.38
CA THR A 150 10.58 9.51 10.50
C THR A 150 9.73 9.08 11.67
N ARG A 151 8.78 8.15 11.45
CA ARG A 151 7.76 7.73 12.43
C ARG A 151 6.97 8.91 13.01
N THR A 152 6.71 9.92 12.18
CA THR A 152 5.91 11.09 12.58
C THR A 152 4.42 10.75 12.64
N ASN A 153 3.72 11.42 13.56
CA ASN A 153 2.26 11.38 13.69
C ASN A 153 1.58 12.57 12.97
N ASP A 154 2.34 13.38 12.24
CA ASP A 154 1.80 14.52 11.50
C ASP A 154 0.86 14.05 10.38
N SER A 155 -0.12 14.91 10.05
CA SER A 155 -1.07 14.65 8.95
C SER A 155 -0.34 14.65 7.59
N PRO A 156 -0.61 13.68 6.70
CA PRO A 156 -0.11 13.67 5.33
C PRO A 156 -0.26 14.99 4.58
N ALA A 157 -1.37 15.73 4.75
CA ALA A 157 -1.52 17.02 4.07
C ALA A 157 -0.54 18.08 4.58
N ALA A 158 -0.22 18.10 5.88
CA ALA A 158 0.79 19.01 6.43
C ALA A 158 2.19 18.66 5.91
N LEU A 159 2.56 17.39 5.98
CA LEU A 159 3.85 16.90 5.48
C LEU A 159 4.00 17.10 3.96
N ALA A 160 2.91 16.92 3.20
CA ALA A 160 2.90 17.20 1.77
C ALA A 160 3.18 18.68 1.46
N ARG A 161 2.68 19.61 2.28
CA ARG A 161 2.99 21.05 2.14
C ARG A 161 4.44 21.34 2.51
N GLU A 162 4.91 20.82 3.64
CA GLU A 162 6.27 21.03 4.15
C GLU A 162 7.33 20.53 3.17
N LEU A 163 7.16 19.30 2.67
CA LEU A 163 8.04 18.70 1.66
C LEU A 163 7.75 19.19 0.24
N SER A 164 6.76 20.08 0.10
CA SER A 164 6.21 20.63 -1.14
C SER A 164 5.87 19.54 -2.17
N LEU A 165 5.39 18.38 -1.73
CA LEU A 165 5.07 17.20 -2.55
C LEU A 165 3.69 17.26 -3.21
N LEU A 166 2.89 18.29 -2.90
CA LEU A 166 1.62 18.55 -3.58
C LEU A 166 1.84 18.66 -5.09
N ALA A 167 0.89 18.11 -5.84
CA ALA A 167 0.83 18.30 -7.28
C ALA A 167 0.68 19.79 -7.58
N LEU A 168 1.30 20.25 -8.65
CA LEU A 168 1.08 21.61 -9.12
C LEU A 168 -0.35 21.71 -9.64
N ASP A 169 -1.08 22.76 -9.23
CA ASP A 169 -2.44 23.01 -9.69
C ASP A 169 -2.48 23.08 -11.22
N SER A 170 -3.51 22.48 -11.82
CA SER A 170 -3.62 22.32 -13.28
C SER A 170 -4.01 23.61 -14.02
N ASP A 171 -4.09 24.74 -13.32
CA ASP A 171 -4.42 26.04 -13.89
C ASP A 171 -3.17 26.93 -14.07
N ASP A 172 -3.07 27.45 -15.29
CA ASP A 172 -2.19 28.50 -15.81
C ASP A 172 -0.69 28.23 -15.96
N ASP A 173 -0.14 28.84 -17.02
CA ASP A 173 1.21 28.88 -17.60
C ASP A 173 2.42 28.51 -16.72
N VAL A 174 2.32 28.63 -15.39
CA VAL A 174 3.32 28.26 -14.40
C VAL A 174 3.68 26.77 -14.46
N VAL A 175 2.71 25.87 -14.63
CA VAL A 175 2.99 24.42 -14.70
C VAL A 175 3.67 24.04 -16.01
N GLU A 176 3.19 24.59 -17.12
CA GLU A 176 3.87 24.41 -18.41
C GLU A 176 5.30 24.94 -18.36
N ASN A 177 5.52 26.11 -17.77
CA ASN A 177 6.84 26.69 -17.62
C ASN A 177 7.75 25.85 -16.71
N PHE A 178 7.24 25.33 -15.60
CA PHE A 178 8.01 24.45 -14.72
C PHE A 178 8.37 23.12 -15.40
N ILE A 179 7.42 22.49 -16.10
CA ILE A 179 7.69 21.28 -16.87
C ILE A 179 8.68 21.58 -18.00
N ASN A 180 8.54 22.72 -18.69
CA ASN A 180 9.47 23.15 -19.75
C ASN A 180 10.89 23.34 -19.21
N GLU A 181 11.06 24.02 -18.07
CA GLU A 181 12.37 24.20 -17.44
C GLU A 181 13.02 22.87 -17.07
N LEU A 182 12.24 21.93 -16.51
CA LEU A 182 12.77 20.61 -16.16
C LEU A 182 13.12 19.78 -17.41
N CYS A 183 12.30 19.87 -18.46
CA CYS A 183 12.59 19.24 -19.74
C CYS A 183 13.86 19.82 -20.37
N LEU A 184 14.06 21.14 -20.34
CA LEU A 184 15.27 21.79 -20.83
C LEU A 184 16.50 21.34 -20.05
N LYS A 185 16.43 21.32 -18.71
CA LYS A 185 17.52 20.80 -17.86
C LYS A 185 17.84 19.34 -18.16
N ALA A 186 16.83 18.51 -18.42
CA ALA A 186 17.05 17.11 -18.79
C ALA A 186 17.69 16.96 -20.17
N ILE A 187 17.33 17.80 -21.14
CA ILE A 187 17.93 17.85 -22.48
C ILE A 187 19.40 18.32 -22.41
N GLU A 188 19.69 19.33 -21.58
CA GLU A 188 21.06 19.82 -21.35
C GLU A 188 21.93 18.78 -20.65
N ALA A 189 21.37 18.02 -19.72
CA ALA A 189 22.10 16.98 -18.99
C ALA A 189 22.41 15.73 -19.83
N LEU A 190 21.58 15.43 -20.85
CA LEU A 190 21.70 14.25 -21.73
C LEU A 190 21.54 14.65 -23.20
N PRO A 191 22.51 15.40 -23.76
CA PRO A 191 22.40 15.96 -25.11
C PRO A 191 22.45 14.89 -26.21
N GLU A 192 23.21 13.81 -26.04
CA GLU A 192 23.31 12.72 -27.01
C GLU A 192 21.97 11.98 -27.17
N GLU A 193 21.32 11.71 -26.04
CA GLU A 193 20.01 11.06 -26.00
C GLU A 193 18.91 11.94 -26.61
N ALA A 194 18.95 13.25 -26.36
CA ALA A 194 18.03 14.20 -26.97
C ALA A 194 18.16 14.22 -28.51
N GLU A 195 19.40 14.16 -29.02
CA GLU A 195 19.66 14.04 -30.46
C GLU A 195 19.17 12.72 -31.05
N VAL A 196 19.33 11.61 -30.33
CA VAL A 196 18.81 10.30 -30.76
C VAL A 196 17.28 10.30 -30.85
N VAL A 197 16.60 10.99 -29.92
CA VAL A 197 15.14 11.17 -29.98
C VAL A 197 14.74 12.08 -31.14
N ARG A 198 15.48 13.17 -31.40
CA ARG A 198 15.25 14.05 -32.59
C ARG A 198 15.37 13.30 -33.91
N LYS A 199 16.24 12.29 -33.98
CA LYS A 199 16.41 11.40 -35.14
C LYS A 199 15.30 10.34 -35.27
N GLY A 200 14.30 10.33 -34.39
CA GLY A 200 13.11 9.50 -34.48
C GLY A 200 13.12 8.23 -33.62
N ASN A 201 14.18 7.96 -32.85
CA ASN A 201 14.21 6.80 -31.95
C ASN A 201 13.54 7.12 -30.61
N THR A 202 12.23 6.88 -30.55
CA THR A 202 11.39 7.15 -29.38
C THR A 202 11.69 6.29 -28.16
N ASN A 203 12.46 5.19 -28.28
CA ASN A 203 12.81 4.36 -27.13
C ASN A 203 13.70 5.08 -26.10
N VAL A 204 14.48 6.07 -26.56
CA VAL A 204 15.39 6.85 -25.71
C VAL A 204 14.64 7.94 -24.92
N LEU A 205 13.41 8.28 -25.32
CA LEU A 205 12.55 9.26 -24.64
C LEU A 205 12.26 8.85 -23.18
N ASN A 206 12.14 7.54 -22.91
CA ASN A 206 11.91 7.02 -21.56
C ASN A 206 13.05 7.33 -20.60
N LYS A 207 14.30 7.45 -21.09
CA LYS A 207 15.46 7.81 -20.27
C LYS A 207 15.42 9.28 -19.85
N LEU A 208 15.03 10.17 -20.77
CA LEU A 208 14.81 11.59 -20.49
C LEU A 208 13.60 11.80 -19.55
N LEU A 209 12.51 11.05 -19.77
CA LEU A 209 11.35 11.04 -18.87
C LEU A 209 11.77 10.66 -17.45
N GLY A 210 12.56 9.60 -17.28
CA GLY A 210 13.06 9.20 -15.97
C GLY A 210 13.87 10.29 -15.26
N LEU A 211 14.69 11.03 -16.01
CA LEU A 211 15.45 12.16 -15.45
C LEU A 211 14.53 13.31 -15.01
N VAL A 212 13.55 13.69 -15.83
CA VAL A 212 12.57 14.73 -15.48
C VAL A 212 11.72 14.33 -14.27
N MET A 213 11.31 13.06 -14.19
CA MET A 213 10.59 12.53 -13.03
C MET A 213 11.42 12.58 -11.75
N ASN A 214 12.73 12.33 -11.84
CA ASN A 214 13.64 12.45 -10.71
C ASN A 214 13.83 13.92 -10.29
N LEU A 215 14.07 14.83 -11.26
CA LEU A 215 14.24 16.27 -11.00
C LEU A 215 12.98 16.92 -10.42
N SER A 216 11.80 16.52 -10.90
CA SER A 216 10.51 16.97 -10.36
C SER A 216 10.15 16.34 -9.00
N ARG A 217 10.95 15.39 -8.50
CA ARG A 217 10.66 14.58 -7.30
C ARG A 217 9.29 13.90 -7.36
N GLY A 218 8.82 13.55 -8.57
CA GLY A 218 7.51 12.94 -8.79
C GLY A 218 6.32 13.90 -8.79
N ARG A 219 6.54 15.22 -8.63
CA ARG A 219 5.46 16.23 -8.63
C ARG A 219 4.81 16.43 -9.99
N ALA A 220 5.54 16.15 -11.07
CA ALA A 220 5.04 16.27 -12.43
C ALA A 220 4.30 14.99 -12.86
N ASP A 221 3.19 15.16 -13.59
CA ASP A 221 2.50 14.02 -14.21
C ASP A 221 3.36 13.44 -15.35
N ALA A 222 3.70 12.16 -15.23
CA ALA A 222 4.48 11.43 -16.22
C ALA A 222 3.87 11.51 -17.63
N LYS A 223 2.53 11.53 -17.76
CA LYS A 223 1.87 11.66 -19.06
C LYS A 223 2.09 13.04 -19.67
N ALA A 224 1.94 14.09 -18.86
CA ALA A 224 2.16 15.47 -19.29
C ALA A 224 3.63 15.71 -19.70
N VAL A 225 4.58 15.22 -18.90
CA VAL A 225 6.02 15.31 -19.21
C VAL A 225 6.36 14.56 -20.50
N HIS A 226 5.86 13.33 -20.66
CA HIS A 226 6.11 12.54 -21.85
C HIS A 226 5.55 13.23 -23.11
N ALA A 227 4.33 13.77 -23.05
CA ALA A 227 3.74 14.53 -24.14
C ALA A 227 4.57 15.78 -24.47
N ARG A 228 5.05 16.50 -23.45
CA ARG A 228 5.84 17.73 -23.65
C ARG A 228 7.23 17.46 -24.24
N LEU A 229 7.96 16.48 -23.73
CA LEU A 229 9.26 16.07 -24.28
C LEU A 229 9.12 15.63 -25.75
N LYS A 230 8.05 14.88 -26.07
CA LYS A 230 7.76 14.47 -27.44
C LYS A 230 7.54 15.68 -28.34
N ASN A 231 6.75 16.67 -27.90
CA ASN A 231 6.51 17.88 -28.66
C ASN A 231 7.78 18.74 -28.86
N MET A 232 8.61 18.91 -27.81
CA MET A 232 9.84 19.71 -27.89
C MET A 232 10.91 19.09 -28.81
N LEU A 233 11.02 17.75 -28.83
CA LEU A 233 12.09 17.07 -29.56
C LEU A 233 11.69 16.61 -30.98
N ILE A 234 10.41 16.32 -31.22
CA ILE A 234 9.96 15.78 -32.52
C ILE A 234 9.30 16.86 -33.37
N THR A 235 8.46 17.72 -32.79
CA THR A 235 7.69 18.72 -33.55
C THR A 235 8.54 19.94 -33.94
N GLY A 236 9.62 20.24 -33.20
CA GLY A 236 10.56 21.33 -33.53
C GLY A 236 11.42 21.11 -34.78
N ASN A 237 11.28 19.96 -35.47
CA ASN A 237 12.05 19.60 -36.66
C ASN A 237 11.26 19.75 -37.98
N VAL A 238 10.01 20.24 -37.93
CA VAL A 238 9.15 20.37 -39.13
C VAL A 238 9.22 21.77 -39.78
N GLU A 239 9.92 22.73 -39.16
CA GLU A 239 10.06 24.12 -39.67
C GLU A 239 11.48 24.51 -40.11
N LYS A 240 12.35 23.56 -40.48
CA LYS A 240 13.62 23.88 -41.15
C LYS A 240 13.81 23.14 -42.46
#